data_AF-A0A015JT43-F1
#
_entry.id   AF-A0A015JT43-F1
#
_cell.length_a   1.000
_cell.length_b   1.000
_cell.length_c   1.000
_cell.angle_alpha   90.00
_cell.angle_beta   90.00
_cell.angle_gamma   90.00
#
_symmetry.space_group_name_H-M   'P 1'
#
loop_
_entity.id
_entity.type
_entity.pdbx_description
1 polymer ?
#
loop_
_entity_poly.entity_id
_entity_poly.type
_entity_poly.pdbx_seq_one_letter_code
_entity_poly.pdbx_strand_id
1 'polypeptide(L)'
;MISSSCTSKLQPLDIAINKNFKSKVKDRYNNWMISNIHAFTLAGKIKRPFYLTVTIWVKELWDEVDENLIQRSFESCGILTNIDSSEDDCIFDHDSLLNRDNNRAPNRSAKFR
;
A
#
# COMPACT_ATOMS: atom_id res chain seq x y z
N MET A 1 21.94 -6.99 -12.51
CA MET A 1 21.81 -6.99 -11.04
C MET A 1 21.45 -5.57 -10.62
N ILE A 2 20.31 -5.38 -9.94
CA ILE A 2 19.98 -4.09 -9.32
C ILE A 2 20.76 -4.01 -8.00
N SER A 3 21.48 -2.92 -7.76
CA SER A 3 22.16 -2.72 -6.47
C SER A 3 21.13 -2.62 -5.34
N SER A 4 21.43 -3.18 -4.16
CA SER A 4 20.51 -3.22 -3.01
C SER A 4 20.00 -1.83 -2.59
N SER A 5 20.79 -0.78 -2.82
CA SER A 5 20.44 0.62 -2.56
C SER A 5 19.50 1.25 -3.62
N CYS A 6 19.32 0.61 -4.77
CA CYS A 6 18.43 1.08 -5.84
C CYS A 6 17.09 0.33 -5.87
N THR A 7 16.91 -0.68 -5.02
CA THR A 7 15.66 -1.47 -4.96
C THR A 7 14.44 -0.59 -4.72
N SER A 8 14.52 0.36 -3.77
CA SER A 8 13.46 1.32 -3.46
C SER A 8 13.23 2.42 -4.50
N LYS A 9 13.95 2.38 -5.64
CA LYS A 9 13.88 3.36 -6.74
C LYS A 9 13.62 2.73 -8.11
N LEU A 10 13.94 1.44 -8.25
CA LEU A 10 13.90 0.74 -9.53
C LEU A 10 12.98 -0.48 -9.52
N GLN A 11 12.42 -0.87 -8.36
CA GLN A 11 11.47 -1.97 -8.29
C GLN A 11 10.05 -1.43 -8.04
N PRO A 12 9.11 -1.60 -9.00
CA PRO A 12 7.73 -1.13 -8.87
C PRO A 12 7.05 -1.62 -7.60
N LEU A 13 7.33 -2.88 -7.24
CA LEU A 13 6.82 -3.54 -6.05
C LEU A 13 7.29 -2.84 -4.76
N ASP A 14 8.55 -2.43 -4.66
CA ASP A 14 9.07 -1.80 -3.46
C ASP A 14 8.65 -0.34 -3.33
N ILE A 15 8.54 0.37 -4.45
CA ILE A 15 8.19 1.79 -4.50
C ILE A 15 6.72 2.01 -4.14
N ALA A 16 5.82 1.34 -4.85
CA ALA A 16 4.38 1.63 -4.75
C ALA A 16 3.67 0.68 -3.80
N ILE A 17 3.92 -0.62 -3.94
CA ILE A 17 3.12 -1.65 -3.29
C ILE A 17 3.60 -1.87 -1.84
N ASN A 18 4.86 -2.24 -1.64
CA ASN A 18 5.36 -2.62 -0.31
C ASN A 18 5.31 -1.48 0.71
N LYS A 19 5.61 -0.24 0.30
CA LYS A 19 5.54 0.93 1.19
C LYS A 19 4.11 1.19 1.64
N ASN A 20 3.16 1.25 0.69
CA ASN A 20 1.75 1.48 0.97
C ASN A 20 1.17 0.33 1.82
N PHE A 21 1.47 -0.92 1.42
CA PHE A 21 1.01 -2.13 2.10
C PHE A 21 1.49 -2.19 3.56
N LYS A 22 2.78 -1.92 3.81
CA LYS A 22 3.33 -1.86 5.18
C LYS A 22 2.64 -0.80 6.03
N SER A 23 2.33 0.37 5.46
CA SER A 23 1.61 1.43 6.17
C SER A 23 0.20 0.98 6.57
N LYS A 24 -0.57 0.45 5.62
CA LYS A 24 -1.95 0.01 5.90
C LYS A 24 -2.02 -1.18 6.87
N VAL A 25 -1.09 -2.14 6.79
CA VAL A 25 -0.99 -3.24 7.77
C VAL A 25 -0.72 -2.69 9.17
N LYS A 26 0.15 -1.69 9.29
CA LYS A 26 0.44 -1.02 10.56
C LYS A 26 -0.82 -0.34 11.13
N ASP A 27 -1.62 0.30 10.29
CA ASP A 27 -2.87 0.93 10.72
C ASP A 27 -3.90 -0.10 11.21
N ARG A 28 -4.06 -1.21 10.49
CA ARG A 28 -4.92 -2.34 10.91
C ARG A 28 -4.44 -2.92 12.25
N TYR A 29 -3.13 -3.08 12.43
CA TYR A 29 -2.55 -3.54 13.68
C TYR A 29 -2.80 -2.56 14.84
N ASN A 30 -2.62 -1.26 14.61
CA ASN A 30 -2.87 -0.23 15.62
C ASN A 30 -4.35 -0.19 16.04
N ASN A 31 -5.25 -0.27 15.06
CA ASN A 31 -6.69 -0.34 15.33
C ASN A 31 -7.05 -1.60 16.13
N TRP A 32 -6.44 -2.74 15.81
CA TRP A 32 -6.62 -3.97 16.57
C TRP A 32 -6.04 -3.87 17.99
N MET A 33 -4.88 -3.23 18.19
CA MET A 33 -4.29 -2.99 19.50
C MET A 33 -5.19 -2.14 20.41
N ILE A 34 -5.88 -1.14 19.85
CA ILE A 34 -6.77 -0.22 20.60
C ILE A 34 -8.17 -0.83 20.79
N SER A 35 -8.57 -1.79 19.95
CA SER A 35 -9.84 -2.49 20.08
C SER A 35 -9.89 -3.38 21.33
N ASN A 36 -11.07 -3.68 21.87
CA ASN A 36 -11.23 -4.47 23.10
C ASN A 36 -11.38 -6.00 22.86
N ILE A 37 -11.01 -6.48 21.68
CA ILE A 37 -11.22 -7.89 21.23
C ILE A 37 -9.97 -8.77 21.40
N HIS A 38 -8.90 -8.26 22.00
CA HIS A 38 -7.65 -8.98 22.13
C HIS A 38 -7.58 -9.80 23.43
N ALA A 39 -6.92 -10.95 23.36
CA ALA A 39 -6.69 -11.80 24.52
C ALA A 39 -5.47 -11.33 25.31
N PHE A 40 -5.50 -11.51 26.63
CA PHE A 40 -4.36 -11.24 27.50
C PHE A 40 -3.60 -12.53 27.85
N THR A 41 -2.30 -12.38 28.07
CA THR A 41 -1.46 -13.39 28.71
C THR A 41 -1.74 -13.46 30.21
N LEU A 42 -1.31 -14.53 30.89
CA LEU A 42 -1.41 -14.63 32.35
C LEU A 42 -0.70 -13.46 33.07
N ALA A 43 0.31 -12.87 32.44
CA ALA A 43 1.03 -11.69 32.93
C ALA A 43 0.36 -10.34 32.59
N GLY A 44 -0.88 -10.35 32.09
CA GLY A 44 -1.63 -9.13 31.76
C GLY A 44 -1.18 -8.39 30.49
N LYS A 45 -0.27 -8.97 29.69
CA LYS A 45 0.14 -8.39 28.39
C LYS A 45 -0.80 -8.81 27.27
N ILE A 46 -1.07 -7.92 26.32
CA ILE A 46 -1.82 -8.23 25.10
C ILE A 46 -1.09 -9.36 24.33
N LYS A 47 -1.81 -10.43 23.99
CA LYS A 47 -1.29 -11.53 23.15
C LYS A 47 -1.18 -11.07 21.71
N ARG A 48 -0.18 -11.57 20.99
CA ARG A 48 -0.06 -11.39 19.54
C ARG A 48 -1.37 -11.76 18.81
N PRO A 49 -1.76 -11.04 17.75
CA PRO A 49 -2.89 -11.46 16.92
C PRO A 49 -2.63 -12.84 16.32
N PHE A 50 -3.70 -13.61 16.10
CA PHE A 50 -3.59 -14.90 15.42
C PHE A 50 -3.11 -14.71 13.98
N TYR A 51 -2.35 -15.68 13.46
CA TYR A 51 -1.91 -15.66 12.07
C TYR A 51 -3.10 -15.52 11.10
N LEU A 52 -4.22 -16.18 11.39
CA LEU A 52 -5.45 -16.05 10.60
C LEU A 52 -5.91 -14.59 10.48
N THR A 53 -5.93 -13.85 11.60
CA THR A 53 -6.31 -12.43 11.63
C THR A 53 -5.39 -11.59 10.74
N VAL A 54 -4.07 -11.82 10.84
CA VAL A 54 -3.09 -11.12 10.00
C VAL A 54 -3.27 -11.47 8.53
N THR A 55 -3.57 -12.73 8.21
CA THR A 55 -3.79 -13.19 6.83
C THR A 55 -5.05 -12.56 6.22
N ILE A 56 -6.11 -12.38 7.02
CA ILE A 56 -7.31 -11.65 6.61
C ILE A 56 -6.98 -10.20 6.28
N TRP A 57 -6.22 -9.50 7.13
CA TRP A 57 -5.80 -8.12 6.83
C TRP A 57 -4.98 -8.04 5.55
N VAL A 58 -4.03 -8.95 5.35
CA VAL A 58 -3.21 -9.02 4.14
C VAL A 58 -4.09 -9.19 2.91
N LYS A 59 -5.09 -10.08 2.96
CA LYS A 59 -6.04 -10.31 1.87
C LYS A 59 -6.88 -9.06 1.60
N GLU A 60 -7.53 -8.50 2.62
CA GLU A 60 -8.36 -7.29 2.46
C GLU A 60 -7.56 -6.14 1.86
N LEU A 61 -6.33 -5.93 2.34
CA LEU A 61 -5.46 -4.87 1.83
C LEU A 61 -5.01 -5.10 0.40
N TRP A 62 -4.83 -6.36 -0.01
CA TRP A 62 -4.51 -6.71 -1.39
C TRP A 62 -5.69 -6.42 -2.32
N ASP A 63 -6.90 -6.78 -1.90
CA ASP A 63 -8.14 -6.51 -2.65
C ASP A 63 -8.43 -4.99 -2.75
N GLU A 64 -7.87 -4.17 -1.85
CA GLU A 64 -7.95 -2.70 -1.88
C GLU A 64 -6.85 -2.02 -2.73
N VAL A 65 -5.88 -2.76 -3.29
CA VAL A 65 -4.83 -2.17 -4.13
C VAL A 65 -5.42 -1.73 -5.47
N ASP A 66 -5.20 -0.46 -5.83
CA ASP A 66 -5.64 0.08 -7.12
C ASP A 66 -4.74 -0.47 -8.25
N GLU A 67 -5.35 -1.08 -9.28
CA GLU A 67 -4.66 -1.52 -10.49
C GLU A 67 -3.91 -0.35 -11.16
N ASN A 68 -4.44 0.87 -11.09
CA ASN A 68 -3.77 2.06 -11.62
C ASN A 68 -2.48 2.39 -10.85
N LEU A 69 -2.44 2.13 -9.53
CA LEU A 69 -1.22 2.31 -8.73
C LEU A 69 -0.16 1.29 -9.17
N ILE A 70 -0.57 0.05 -9.47
CA ILE A 70 0.32 -0.96 -10.03
C ILE A 70 0.85 -0.48 -11.38
N GLN A 71 -0.02 -0.09 -12.31
CA GLN A 71 0.41 0.37 -13.64
C GLN A 71 1.38 1.55 -13.57
N ARG A 72 1.06 2.59 -12.80
CA ARG A 72 1.93 3.77 -12.62
C ARG A 72 3.27 3.42 -11.99
N SER A 73 3.32 2.40 -11.12
CA SER A 73 4.58 1.96 -10.52
C SER A 73 5.53 1.38 -11.56
N PHE A 74 5.00 0.68 -12.58
CA PHE A 74 5.80 0.17 -13.70
C PHE A 74 6.20 1.28 -14.68
N GLU A 75 5.33 2.27 -14.93
CA GLU A 75 5.64 3.45 -15.74
C GLU A 75 6.74 4.31 -15.08
N SER A 76 6.60 4.61 -13.78
CA SER A 76 7.58 5.41 -13.02
C SER A 76 8.95 4.76 -12.89
N CYS A 77 9.00 3.42 -12.95
CA CYS A 77 10.25 2.67 -13.02
C CYS A 77 10.85 2.59 -14.44
N GLY A 78 10.20 3.18 -15.45
CA GLY A 78 10.63 3.12 -16.85
C GLY A 78 10.51 1.72 -17.47
N ILE A 79 9.70 0.83 -16.89
CA ILE A 79 9.51 -0.54 -17.38
C ILE A 79 8.40 -0.58 -18.43
N LEU A 80 7.37 0.25 -18.24
CA LEU A 80 6.31 0.51 -19.20
C LEU A 80 6.54 1.93 -19.76
N THR A 81 7.45 2.06 -20.73
CA THR A 81 7.60 3.32 -21.48
C THR A 81 7.30 3.05 -22.94
N ASN A 82 6.32 3.77 -23.48
CA ASN A 82 6.07 3.82 -24.92
C ASN A 82 7.27 4.53 -25.56
N ILE A 83 7.80 3.98 -26.66
CA ILE A 83 9.07 4.43 -27.30
C ILE A 83 9.06 5.89 -27.78
N ASP A 84 7.91 6.56 -27.81
CA ASP A 84 7.82 7.97 -28.16
C ASP A 84 8.17 8.85 -26.95
N SER A 85 9.42 9.31 -26.93
CA SER A 85 10.09 10.09 -25.90
C SER A 85 9.54 11.53 -25.74
N SER A 86 8.26 11.68 -25.41
CA SER A 86 7.61 12.98 -25.19
C SER A 86 7.23 13.26 -23.73
N GLU A 87 7.41 12.30 -22.81
CA GLU A 87 7.00 12.44 -21.40
C GLU A 87 8.09 11.98 -20.41
N ASP A 88 9.31 12.52 -20.56
CA ASP A 88 10.43 12.21 -19.65
C ASP A 88 10.36 12.92 -18.28
N ASP A 89 9.44 13.88 -18.10
CA ASP A 89 9.34 14.69 -16.87
C ASP A 89 8.76 13.94 -15.66
N CYS A 90 8.22 12.72 -15.84
CA CYS A 90 7.50 11.96 -14.80
C CYS A 90 8.29 10.77 -14.21
N ILE A 91 9.47 10.47 -14.76
CA ILE A 91 10.26 9.31 -14.35
C ILE A 91 10.86 9.60 -12.96
N PHE A 92 10.74 8.66 -12.02
CA PHE A 92 11.18 8.77 -10.63
C PHE A 92 10.40 9.73 -9.69
N ASP A 93 9.28 10.33 -10.10
CA ASP A 93 8.44 11.13 -9.20
C ASP A 93 7.57 10.24 -8.28
N HIS A 94 8.21 9.64 -7.27
CA HIS A 94 7.57 8.68 -6.38
C HIS A 94 6.64 9.32 -5.32
N ASP A 95 6.88 10.58 -4.97
CA ASP A 95 6.08 11.27 -3.95
C ASP A 95 4.71 11.70 -4.50
N SER A 96 4.64 12.07 -5.79
CA SER A 96 3.35 12.37 -6.41
C SER A 96 2.50 11.12 -6.65
N LEU A 97 3.11 9.95 -6.87
CA LEU A 97 2.41 8.67 -7.00
C LEU A 97 1.59 8.34 -5.75
N LEU A 98 2.19 8.45 -4.57
CA LEU A 98 1.55 8.09 -3.30
C LEU A 98 0.53 9.14 -2.83
N ASN A 99 0.74 10.42 -3.17
CA ASN A 99 -0.14 11.51 -2.74
C ASN A 99 -1.43 11.64 -3.57
N ARG A 100 -1.44 11.20 -4.83
CA ARG A 100 -2.65 11.22 -5.67
C ARG A 100 -3.72 10.23 -5.19
N ASP A 101 -3.32 9.13 -4.56
CA ASP A 101 -4.25 8.11 -4.06
C ASP A 101 -4.99 8.53 -2.78
N ASN A 102 -4.39 9.38 -1.94
CA ASN A 102 -4.99 9.87 -0.70
C ASN A 102 -6.16 10.86 -0.91
N ASN A 103 -6.32 11.41 -2.13
CA ASN A 103 -7.30 12.45 -2.43
C ASN A 103 -8.58 11.94 -3.13
N ARG A 104 -8.76 10.62 -3.31
CA ARG A 104 -10.00 10.04 -3.85
C ARG A 104 -10.76 9.28 -2.77
N ALA A 105 -11.40 10.03 -1.86
CA ALA A 105 -12.50 9.49 -1.07
C ALA A 105 -13.65 9.08 -2.02
N PRO A 106 -14.31 7.93 -1.83
CA PRO A 106 -15.44 7.56 -2.66
C PRO A 106 -16.59 8.51 -2.36
N ASN A 107 -17.02 9.24 -3.39
CA ASN A 107 -18.22 10.05 -3.35
C ASN A 107 -19.43 9.12 -3.17
N ARG A 108 -19.76 8.79 -1.91
CA ARG A 108 -21.02 8.12 -1.56
C ARG A 108 -22.14 9.13 -1.78
N SER A 109 -22.62 9.20 -3.02
CA SER A 109 -23.94 9.74 -3.32
C SER A 109 -24.97 8.81 -2.67
N ALA A 110 -25.36 9.15 -1.45
CA ALA A 110 -26.58 8.61 -0.85
C ALA A 110 -27.77 9.07 -1.70
N LYS A 111 -28.29 8.17 -2.54
CA LYS A 111 -29.66 8.28 -3.03
C LYS A 111 -30.58 8.04 -1.83
N PHE A 112 -30.96 9.12 -1.14
CA PHE A 112 -32.19 9.11 -0.39
C PHE A 112 -33.36 9.09 -1.38
N ARG A 113 -34.28 8.18 -1.09
CA ARG A 113 -35.55 7.98 -1.78
C ARG A 113 -36.46 9.18 -1.63
#